data_AF-A0A258AJS0-F1
#
_entry.id   AF-A0A258AJS0-F1
#
_cell.length_a   1.000
_cell.length_b   1.000
_cell.length_c   1.000
_cell.angle_alpha   90.00
_cell.angle_beta   90.00
_cell.angle_gamma   90.00
#
_symmetry.space_group_name_H-M   'P 1'
#
loop_
_entity.id
_entity.type
_entity.pdbx_description
1 polymer ?
#
loop_
_entity_poly.entity_id
_entity_poly.type
_entity_poly.pdbx_seq_one_letter_code
_entity_poly.pdbx_strand_id
1 'polypeptide(L)'
;MHRKLPAVLLLSAALATTMLLPGCVIAALGAGIGAGVGAVKYGSAKEKEAYTHYRVEMERVNLDRERSGLMPTRIASYDEWSRQ
;
A
#
# COMPACT_ATOMS: atom_id res chain seq x y z
N MET A 1 17.54 63.24 9.52
CA MET A 1 16.40 62.33 9.25
C MET A 1 16.95 60.93 8.96
N HIS A 2 17.06 60.07 9.98
CA HIS A 2 17.53 58.69 9.81
C HIS A 2 16.34 57.73 9.70
N ARG A 3 16.00 57.30 8.48
CA ARG A 3 15.05 56.22 8.23
C ARG A 3 15.69 54.88 8.63
N LYS A 4 15.52 54.46 9.89
CA LYS A 4 15.85 53.10 10.34
C LYS A 4 14.67 52.17 10.03
N LEU A 5 14.50 51.78 8.78
CA LEU A 5 13.41 50.87 8.37
C LEU A 5 13.78 49.86 7.24
N PRO A 6 14.93 49.14 7.28
CA PRO A 6 15.09 47.94 6.44
C PRO A 6 15.07 46.62 7.22
N ALA A 7 15.46 46.61 8.50
CA ALA A 7 15.70 45.36 9.22
C ALA A 7 14.42 44.60 9.59
N VAL A 8 13.37 45.30 10.03
CA VAL A 8 12.11 44.67 10.48
C VAL A 8 11.32 44.10 9.29
N LEU A 9 11.37 44.77 8.13
CA LEU A 9 10.71 44.34 6.90
C LEU A 9 11.43 43.16 6.21
N LEU A 10 12.76 43.11 6.32
CA LEU A 10 13.54 41.95 5.84
C LEU A 10 13.37 40.73 6.75
N LEU A 11 13.24 40.92 8.06
CA LEU A 11 13.03 39.83 9.02
C LEU A 11 11.65 39.17 8.85
N SER A 12 10.60 39.94 8.58
CA SER A 12 9.24 39.41 8.39
C SER A 12 9.10 38.63 7.07
N ALA A 13 9.79 39.05 6.01
CA ALA A 13 9.83 38.32 4.73
C ALA A 13 10.59 36.99 4.83
N ALA A 14 11.67 36.93 5.62
CA ALA A 14 12.43 35.71 5.87
C ALA A 14 11.66 34.68 6.72
N LEU A 15 10.89 35.15 7.71
CA LEU A 15 10.07 34.26 8.53
C LEU A 15 8.95 33.60 7.70
N ALA A 16 8.31 34.36 6.80
CA ALA A 16 7.27 33.84 5.91
C ALA A 16 7.77 32.77 4.94
N THR A 17 9.03 32.85 4.48
CA THR A 17 9.62 31.84 3.59
C THR A 17 9.97 30.55 4.34
N THR A 18 10.48 30.63 5.57
CA THR A 18 10.82 29.42 6.35
C THR A 18 9.60 28.56 6.76
N MET A 19 8.40 29.14 6.84
CA MET A 19 7.18 28.37 7.13
C MET A 19 6.60 27.64 5.90
N LEU A 20 6.94 28.06 4.68
CA LEU A 20 6.42 27.46 3.44
C LEU A 20 7.33 26.34 2.86
N LEU A 21 8.62 26.30 3.20
CA LEU A 21 9.53 25.28 2.66
C LEU A 21 9.40 23.83 3.24
N PRO A 22 8.98 23.57 4.49
CA PRO A 22 8.97 22.20 4.98
C PRO A 22 7.90 21.31 4.32
N GLY A 23 6.86 21.89 3.71
CA GLY A 23 5.80 21.13 3.04
C GLY A 23 6.26 20.45 1.74
N CYS A 24 7.18 21.07 0.99
CA CYS A 24 7.61 20.55 -0.31
C CYS A 24 8.60 19.38 -0.19
N VAL A 25 9.44 19.40 0.84
CA VAL A 25 10.46 18.35 1.06
C VAL A 25 9.82 17.05 1.58
N ILE A 26 8.79 17.15 2.41
CA ILE A 26 8.07 15.98 2.93
C ILE A 26 7.27 15.29 1.80
N ALA A 27 6.69 16.04 0.87
CA ALA A 27 5.97 15.47 -0.27
C ALA A 27 6.89 14.66 -1.22
N ALA A 28 8.11 15.14 -1.46
CA ALA A 28 9.09 14.45 -2.30
C ALA A 28 9.64 13.16 -1.65
N LEU A 29 9.85 13.17 -0.33
CA LEU A 29 10.32 11.98 0.41
C LEU A 29 9.19 10.94 0.62
N GLY A 30 7.95 11.38 0.82
CA GLY A 30 6.79 10.50 0.97
C GLY A 30 6.43 9.72 -0.29
N ALA A 31 6.54 10.35 -1.46
CA ALA A 31 6.26 9.72 -2.76
C ALA A 31 7.27 8.59 -3.09
N GLY A 32 8.54 8.74 -2.70
CA GLY A 32 9.59 7.75 -2.94
C GLY A 32 9.44 6.47 -2.08
N ILE A 33 8.95 6.60 -0.84
CA ILE A 33 8.79 5.45 0.07
C ILE A 33 7.45 4.72 -0.19
N GLY A 34 6.39 5.44 -0.58
CA GLY A 34 5.08 4.86 -0.87
C GLY A 34 5.06 3.93 -2.08
N ALA A 35 5.78 4.26 -3.15
CA ALA A 35 5.79 3.48 -4.39
C ALA A 35 6.52 2.13 -4.24
N GLY A 36 7.60 2.06 -3.45
CA GLY A 36 8.37 0.83 -3.24
C GLY A 36 7.72 -0.17 -2.29
N VAL A 37 7.11 0.30 -1.19
CA VAL A 37 6.45 -0.58 -0.20
C VAL A 37 5.06 -1.01 -0.69
N GLY A 38 4.38 -0.17 -1.49
CA GLY A 38 3.10 -0.48 -2.11
C GLY A 38 3.19 -1.66 -3.09
N ALA A 39 4.14 -1.65 -4.03
CA ALA A 39 4.21 -2.67 -5.07
C ALA A 39 4.45 -4.11 -4.53
N VAL A 40 5.33 -4.26 -3.52
CA VAL A 40 5.65 -5.58 -2.93
C VAL A 40 4.51 -6.11 -2.06
N LYS A 41 3.81 -5.23 -1.33
CA LYS A 41 2.62 -5.63 -0.56
C LYS A 41 1.40 -5.87 -1.46
N TYR A 42 1.28 -5.15 -2.57
CA TYR A 42 0.13 -5.27 -3.47
C TYR A 42 0.16 -6.55 -4.30
N GLY A 43 1.35 -7.02 -4.71
CA GLY A 43 1.52 -8.34 -5.33
C GLY A 43 1.10 -9.46 -4.37
N SER A 44 1.69 -9.48 -3.17
CA SER A 44 1.39 -10.51 -2.17
C SER A 44 -0.05 -10.47 -1.63
N ALA A 45 -0.69 -9.29 -1.58
CA ALA A 45 -2.10 -9.17 -1.20
C ALA A 45 -3.02 -9.78 -2.26
N LYS A 46 -2.80 -9.48 -3.55
CA LYS A 46 -3.57 -10.06 -4.66
C LYS A 46 -3.40 -11.57 -4.76
N GLU A 47 -2.19 -12.08 -4.55
CA GLU A 47 -1.92 -13.52 -4.55
C GLU A 47 -2.65 -14.22 -3.39
N LYS A 48 -2.67 -13.63 -2.19
CA LYS A 48 -3.42 -14.15 -1.04
C LYS A 48 -4.93 -14.12 -1.27
N GLU A 49 -5.45 -13.06 -1.89
CA GLU A 49 -6.85 -12.95 -2.25
C GLU A 49 -7.26 -14.01 -3.28
N ALA A 50 -6.44 -14.20 -4.33
CA ALA A 50 -6.66 -15.22 -5.36
C ALA A 50 -6.63 -16.64 -4.77
N TYR A 51 -5.68 -16.94 -3.87
CA TYR A 51 -5.66 -18.24 -3.18
C TYR A 51 -6.88 -18.44 -2.28
N THR A 52 -7.34 -17.38 -1.60
CA THR A 52 -8.53 -17.45 -0.76
C THR A 52 -9.75 -17.79 -1.61
N HIS A 53 -9.90 -17.14 -2.77
CA HIS A 53 -10.97 -17.44 -3.72
C HIS A 53 -10.87 -18.89 -4.24
N TYR A 54 -9.68 -19.35 -4.62
CA TYR A 54 -9.45 -20.75 -5.02
C TYR A 54 -9.91 -21.74 -3.93
N ARG A 55 -9.53 -21.48 -2.67
CA ARG A 55 -9.87 -22.38 -1.56
C ARG A 55 -11.38 -22.48 -1.35
N VAL A 56 -12.08 -21.33 -1.36
CA VAL A 56 -13.54 -21.27 -1.21
C VAL A 56 -14.26 -22.01 -2.33
N GLU A 57 -13.82 -21.83 -3.59
CA GLU A 57 -14.40 -22.56 -4.73
C GLU A 57 -14.18 -24.07 -4.61
N MET A 58 -12.99 -24.50 -4.18
CA MET A 58 -12.72 -25.93 -3.96
C MET A 58 -13.53 -26.51 -2.80
N GLU A 59 -13.71 -25.76 -1.71
CA GLU A 59 -14.59 -26.15 -0.60
C GLU A 59 -16.04 -26.31 -1.10
N ARG A 60 -16.53 -25.40 -1.93
CA ARG A 60 -17.86 -25.50 -2.54
C ARG A 60 -18.00 -26.76 -3.41
N VAL A 61 -17.03 -27.03 -4.28
CA VAL A 61 -17.00 -28.24 -5.11
C VAL A 61 -16.99 -29.49 -4.23
N ASN A 62 -16.23 -29.49 -3.13
CA ASN A 62 -16.20 -30.61 -2.20
C ASN A 62 -17.53 -30.85 -1.50
N LEU A 63 -18.23 -29.80 -1.09
CA LEU A 63 -19.57 -29.91 -0.53
C LEU A 63 -20.56 -30.52 -1.54
N ASP A 64 -20.48 -30.13 -2.82
CA ASP A 64 -21.32 -30.70 -3.88
C ASP A 64 -20.97 -32.17 -4.18
N ARG A 65 -19.69 -32.53 -4.08
CA ARG A 65 -19.21 -33.92 -4.19
C ARG A 65 -19.72 -34.78 -3.04
N GLU A 66 -19.61 -34.31 -1.81
CA GLU A 66 -20.11 -35.00 -0.61
C GLU A 66 -21.63 -35.23 -0.71
N ARG A 67 -22.38 -34.21 -1.14
CA ARG A 67 -23.82 -34.33 -1.42
C ARG A 67 -24.14 -35.38 -2.48
N SER A 68 -23.23 -35.57 -3.43
CA SER A 68 -23.33 -36.57 -4.49
C SER A 68 -22.76 -37.94 -4.10
N GLY A 69 -22.34 -38.12 -2.84
CA GLY A 69 -21.73 -39.37 -2.34
C GLY A 69 -20.30 -39.61 -2.86
N LEU A 70 -19.67 -38.60 -3.45
CA LEU A 70 -18.30 -38.64 -3.94
C LEU A 70 -17.33 -38.13 -2.86
N MET A 71 -16.12 -38.69 -2.82
CA MET A 71 -15.11 -38.22 -1.89
C MET A 71 -14.63 -36.79 -2.26
N PRO A 72 -14.39 -35.92 -1.27
CA PRO A 72 -13.74 -34.62 -1.46
C PRO A 72 -12.40 -34.75 -2.17
N THR A 73 -12.08 -33.78 -3.01
CA THR A 73 -10.74 -33.62 -3.57
C THR A 73 -9.85 -32.86 -2.60
N ARG A 74 -8.55 -33.19 -2.63
CA ARG A 74 -7.55 -32.45 -1.87
C ARG A 74 -7.49 -31.01 -2.38
N ILE A 75 -7.54 -30.05 -1.46
CA ILE A 75 -7.27 -28.65 -1.74
C ILE A 75 -5.76 -28.42 -1.58
N ALA A 76 -5.11 -27.84 -2.60
CA ALA A 76 -3.67 -27.58 -2.57
C ALA A 76 -3.33 -26.52 -1.51
N SER A 77 -2.17 -26.65 -0.86
CA SER A 77 -1.66 -25.59 0.02
C SER A 77 -1.24 -24.34 -0.76
N TYR A 78 -1.06 -23.20 -0.11
CA TYR A 78 -0.68 -21.94 -0.77
C TYR A 78 0.62 -22.07 -1.57
N ASP A 79 1.63 -22.73 -1.00
CA ASP A 79 2.92 -22.93 -1.66
C ASP A 79 2.83 -23.90 -2.84
N GLU A 80 1.91 -24.87 -2.81
CA GLU A 80 1.68 -25.80 -3.93
C GLU A 80 0.83 -25.16 -5.03
N TRP A 81 -0.11 -24.31 -4.67
CA TRP A 81 -0.97 -23.57 -5.61
C TRP A 81 -0.18 -22.46 -6.32
N SER A 82 0.66 -21.72 -5.61
CA SER A 82 1.47 -20.63 -6.18
C SER A 82 2.58 -21.08 -7.13
N ARG A 83 2.86 -22.39 -7.19
CA ARG A 83 3.89 -22.99 -8.08
C ARG A 83 3.31 -23.66 -9.34
N GLN A 84 1.99 -23.67 -9.49
CA GLN A 84 1.29 -24.20 -10.67
C GLN A 84 1.21 -23.15 -11.78
#